data_AF-A0A3E1NP36-F1
#
_entry.id   AF-A0A3E1NP36-F1
#
_cell.length_a   1.000
_cell.length_b   1.000
_cell.length_c   1.000
_cell.angle_alpha   90.00
_cell.angle_beta   90.00
_cell.angle_gamma   90.00
#
_symmetry.space_group_name_H-M   'P 1'
#
loop_
_entity.id
_entity.type
_entity.pdbx_description
1 polymer ?
#
loop_
_entity_poly.entity_id
_entity_poly.type
_entity_poly.pdbx_seq_one_letter_code
_entity_poly.pdbx_strand_id
1 'polypeptide(L)'
;MKNLFPISVVVFVMVCFLVSCSKEKSYESGINGIPSKGALSKDSQGNCLSTITHGSYVTGKTLNRDSNYVEVQVTVTQTGSYKISTDSQNNMIFSDSGYFAATGAQTVKLRGAGKPILANITDFTVSYDSTVCSFSVTVKQGTTDSTGTGDSSINQSDTAWHFADANLSKQYNGYIDKMVIYDYVTDTVTYKLMSIVGYPATNYDTAFQLAIRLPNGVIEPGIYDNSTGATFNYVKQDGANGFTYVYAADGTNSTSVSVTIESYNATTHVATGTFTAEASYVSTGNNTITGRFTGYVSSQ
;
A
#
# COMPACT_ATOMS: atom_id res chain seq x y z
N MET A 1 -16.06 -65.95 27.28
CA MET A 1 -15.17 -65.81 26.10
C MET A 1 -14.59 -64.40 26.13
N LYS A 2 -13.37 -64.23 26.67
CA LYS A 2 -12.67 -62.94 26.73
C LYS A 2 -11.82 -62.83 25.47
N ASN A 3 -12.21 -61.93 24.57
CA ASN A 3 -11.51 -61.69 23.32
C ASN A 3 -10.17 -60.98 23.62
N LEU A 4 -9.09 -61.75 23.60
CA LEU A 4 -7.71 -61.25 23.57
C LEU A 4 -7.45 -60.64 22.19
N PHE A 5 -7.69 -59.34 22.08
CA PHE A 5 -7.30 -58.55 20.92
C PHE A 5 -5.75 -58.50 20.86
N PRO A 6 -5.10 -58.78 19.72
CA PRO A 6 -3.65 -58.90 19.66
C PRO A 6 -3.00 -57.52 19.80
N ILE A 7 -2.48 -57.24 21.00
CA ILE A 7 -1.71 -56.02 21.34
C ILE A 7 -0.57 -55.78 20.33
N SER A 8 -0.06 -56.84 19.70
CA SER A 8 0.98 -56.77 18.65
C SER A 8 0.58 -55.97 17.41
N VAL A 9 -0.70 -56.00 16.99
CA VAL A 9 -1.17 -55.27 15.79
C VAL A 9 -1.36 -53.78 16.11
N VAL A 10 -1.76 -53.44 17.33
CA VAL A 10 -1.93 -52.05 17.78
C VAL A 10 -0.56 -51.36 17.92
N VAL A 11 0.46 -52.08 18.41
CA VAL A 11 1.82 -51.55 18.54
C VAL A 11 2.47 -51.34 17.16
N PHE A 12 2.26 -52.24 16.20
CA PHE A 12 2.83 -52.09 14.85
C PHE A 12 2.18 -50.93 14.06
N VAL A 13 0.86 -50.73 14.19
CA VAL A 13 0.16 -49.60 13.56
C VAL A 13 0.56 -48.27 14.21
N MET A 14 0.77 -48.23 15.53
CA MET A 14 1.22 -47.02 16.25
C MET A 14 2.66 -46.62 15.93
N VAL A 15 3.54 -47.58 15.59
CA VAL A 15 4.92 -47.30 15.13
C VAL A 15 4.93 -46.71 13.72
N CYS A 16 4.00 -47.11 12.83
CA CYS A 16 3.89 -46.54 11.48
C CYS A 16 3.37 -45.08 11.47
N PHE A 17 2.61 -44.65 12.49
CA PHE A 17 2.12 -43.27 12.61
C PHE A 17 3.16 -42.27 13.13
N LEU A 18 4.32 -42.73 13.61
CA LEU A 18 5.39 -41.86 14.09
C LEU A 18 6.46 -41.52 13.03
N VAL A 19 6.30 -41.99 11.79
CA VAL A 19 7.30 -41.85 10.72
C VAL A 19 6.90 -40.85 9.62
N SER A 20 5.69 -40.29 9.63
CA SER A 20 5.31 -39.29 8.62
C SER A 20 5.52 -37.86 9.13
N CYS A 21 6.47 -37.17 8.49
CA CYS A 21 6.97 -35.80 8.70
C CYS A 21 8.25 -35.65 9.55
N SER A 22 9.27 -36.49 9.32
CA SER A 22 10.62 -35.93 9.30
C SER A 22 10.73 -34.98 8.11
N LYS A 23 10.75 -33.67 8.38
CA LYS A 23 11.07 -32.63 7.38
C LYS A 23 12.34 -33.07 6.64
N GLU A 24 12.20 -33.36 5.36
CA GLU A 24 13.29 -33.80 4.52
C GLU A 24 14.33 -32.68 4.52
N LYS A 25 15.40 -32.84 5.30
CA LYS A 25 16.57 -31.99 5.16
C LYS A 25 17.16 -32.39 3.82
N SER A 26 16.83 -31.61 2.79
CA SER A 26 17.62 -31.52 1.57
C SER A 26 19.09 -31.52 2.00
N TYR A 27 19.80 -32.60 1.66
CA TYR A 27 21.24 -32.64 1.75
C TYR A 27 21.74 -31.68 0.65
N GLU A 28 21.77 -30.38 0.96
CA GLU A 28 22.54 -29.44 0.15
C GLU A 28 24.00 -29.82 0.32
N SER A 29 24.54 -30.53 -0.66
CA SER A 29 25.97 -30.80 -0.75
C SER A 29 26.74 -29.49 -0.66
N GLY A 30 27.21 -29.16 0.54
CA GLY A 30 28.49 -28.48 0.75
C GLY A 30 28.57 -26.97 0.56
N ILE A 31 27.48 -26.18 0.56
CA ILE A 31 27.59 -24.70 0.49
C ILE A 31 26.74 -24.02 1.57
N ASN A 32 26.98 -24.39 2.83
CA ASN A 32 26.44 -23.65 3.97
C ASN A 32 27.13 -22.28 4.09
N GLY A 33 26.43 -21.21 3.72
CA GLY A 33 26.65 -19.88 4.28
C GLY A 33 27.63 -18.95 3.57
N ILE A 34 28.07 -19.25 2.34
CA ILE A 34 28.82 -18.27 1.55
C ILE A 34 27.80 -17.36 0.84
N PRO A 35 27.67 -16.09 1.24
CA PRO A 35 26.82 -15.14 0.51
C PRO A 35 27.40 -14.91 -0.87
N SER A 36 26.54 -14.79 -1.88
CA SER A 36 26.98 -14.33 -3.18
C SER A 36 27.44 -12.87 -3.11
N LYS A 37 28.34 -12.49 -4.03
CA LYS A 37 28.71 -11.09 -4.26
C LYS A 37 28.38 -10.69 -5.67
N GLY A 38 28.06 -9.41 -5.85
CA GLY A 38 27.76 -8.88 -7.16
C GLY A 38 27.13 -7.50 -7.11
N ALA A 39 26.54 -7.11 -8.22
CA ALA A 39 25.88 -5.82 -8.36
C ALA A 39 24.60 -5.95 -9.18
N LEU A 40 23.57 -5.17 -8.84
CA LEU A 40 22.47 -4.88 -9.75
C LEU A 40 22.99 -4.09 -10.94
N SER A 41 22.58 -4.49 -12.14
CA SER A 41 22.85 -3.73 -13.35
C SER A 41 22.00 -2.46 -13.33
N LYS A 42 22.60 -1.27 -13.42
CA LYS A 42 21.89 0.02 -13.38
C LYS A 42 22.47 1.07 -14.32
N ASP A 43 21.64 2.03 -14.72
CA ASP A 43 22.05 3.19 -15.51
C ASP A 43 22.69 4.29 -14.65
N SER A 44 23.09 5.40 -15.28
CA SER A 44 23.67 6.56 -14.59
C SER A 44 22.70 7.32 -13.68
N GLN A 45 21.39 7.07 -13.81
CA GLN A 45 20.32 7.70 -13.03
C GLN A 45 19.89 6.82 -11.84
N GLY A 46 20.41 5.60 -11.74
CA GLY A 46 20.08 4.66 -10.66
C GLY A 46 18.92 3.71 -10.99
N ASN A 47 18.40 3.71 -12.21
CA ASN A 47 17.36 2.75 -12.62
C ASN A 47 17.98 1.40 -12.93
N CYS A 48 17.28 0.33 -12.58
CA CYS A 48 17.69 -1.02 -12.93
C CYS A 48 17.68 -1.20 -14.46
N LEU A 49 18.78 -1.73 -15.01
CA LEU A 49 18.86 -2.05 -16.44
C LEU A 49 18.05 -3.32 -16.73
N SER A 50 17.31 -3.29 -17.84
CA SER A 50 16.61 -4.46 -18.39
C SER A 50 15.62 -5.13 -17.43
N THR A 51 14.84 -4.35 -16.67
CA THR A 51 13.74 -4.90 -15.88
C THR A 51 12.51 -5.20 -16.73
N ILE A 52 11.93 -6.38 -16.54
CA ILE A 52 10.67 -6.78 -17.19
C ILE A 52 9.64 -7.07 -16.11
N THR A 53 8.54 -6.33 -16.12
CA THR A 53 7.43 -6.49 -15.19
C THR A 53 6.36 -7.39 -15.80
N HIS A 54 6.03 -8.48 -15.11
CA HIS A 54 5.03 -9.46 -15.51
C HIS A 54 3.81 -9.42 -14.61
N GLY A 55 2.64 -9.69 -15.20
CA GLY A 55 1.35 -9.75 -14.50
C GLY A 55 0.53 -8.48 -14.63
N SER A 56 -0.71 -8.55 -14.16
CA SER A 56 -1.60 -7.39 -14.06
C SER A 56 -1.63 -6.92 -12.61
N TYR A 57 -1.27 -5.67 -12.38
CA TYR A 57 -1.27 -5.03 -11.07
C TYR A 57 -2.50 -4.14 -11.03
N VAL A 58 -3.44 -4.52 -10.17
CA VAL A 58 -4.75 -3.89 -10.11
C VAL A 58 -5.06 -3.61 -8.64
N THR A 59 -5.60 -2.42 -8.36
CA THR A 59 -6.02 -2.07 -7.00
C THR A 59 -7.01 -3.08 -6.46
N GLY A 60 -6.88 -3.42 -5.17
CA GLY A 60 -7.77 -4.35 -4.51
C GLY A 60 -7.60 -5.82 -4.90
N LYS A 61 -6.63 -6.18 -5.77
CA LYS A 61 -6.38 -7.58 -6.15
C LYS A 61 -5.08 -8.09 -5.54
N THR A 62 -5.16 -9.17 -4.75
CA THR A 62 -3.97 -9.83 -4.21
C THR A 62 -3.07 -10.34 -5.35
N LEU A 63 -1.78 -10.04 -5.27
CA LEU A 63 -0.79 -10.48 -6.24
C LEU A 63 -0.62 -12.01 -6.19
N ASN A 64 -0.58 -12.64 -7.36
CA ASN A 64 -0.24 -14.05 -7.49
C ASN A 64 1.28 -14.17 -7.71
N ARG A 65 1.97 -14.89 -6.81
CA ARG A 65 3.45 -15.01 -6.84
C ARG A 65 4.04 -15.62 -8.12
N ASP A 66 3.25 -16.39 -8.88
CA ASP A 66 3.72 -17.06 -10.09
C ASP A 66 3.56 -16.18 -11.33
N SER A 67 2.55 -15.30 -11.34
CA SER A 67 2.19 -14.44 -12.49
C SER A 67 2.47 -12.95 -12.29
N ASN A 68 2.55 -12.46 -11.05
CA ASN A 68 2.98 -11.10 -10.69
C ASN A 68 4.43 -11.15 -10.19
N TYR A 69 5.37 -10.84 -11.07
CA TYR A 69 6.79 -10.83 -10.76
C TYR A 69 7.55 -9.83 -11.63
N VAL A 70 8.78 -9.53 -11.23
CA VAL A 70 9.69 -8.66 -11.97
C VAL A 70 11.01 -9.40 -12.17
N GLU A 71 11.52 -9.38 -13.39
CA GLU A 71 12.85 -9.87 -13.71
C GLU A 71 13.87 -8.76 -13.54
N VAL A 72 14.93 -9.02 -12.77
CA VAL A 72 16.05 -8.08 -12.56
C VAL A 72 17.36 -8.73 -12.99
N GLN A 73 18.25 -7.96 -13.60
CA GLN A 73 19.59 -8.42 -13.94
C GLN A 73 20.61 -8.08 -12.85
N VAL A 74 21.43 -9.06 -12.50
CA VAL A 74 22.57 -8.90 -11.61
C VAL A 74 23.84 -9.42 -12.28
N THR A 75 24.96 -8.79 -11.99
CA THR A 75 26.29 -9.30 -12.33
C THR A 75 26.91 -9.95 -11.10
N VAL A 76 27.01 -11.28 -11.09
CA VAL A 76 27.53 -12.07 -9.98
C VAL A 76 29.05 -12.19 -10.09
N THR A 77 29.77 -11.80 -9.05
CA THR A 77 31.23 -11.89 -8.97
C THR A 77 31.70 -13.02 -8.05
N GLN A 78 30.82 -13.52 -7.18
CA GLN A 78 31.05 -14.70 -6.33
C GLN A 78 29.76 -15.51 -6.25
N THR A 79 29.85 -16.80 -6.60
CA THR A 79 28.77 -17.78 -6.39
C THR A 79 28.42 -17.90 -4.92
N GLY A 80 27.16 -18.11 -4.60
CA GLY A 80 26.71 -18.15 -3.21
C GLY A 80 25.19 -18.05 -3.08
N SER A 81 24.72 -18.13 -1.85
CA SER A 81 23.32 -17.87 -1.54
C SER A 81 23.00 -16.38 -1.68
N TYR A 82 21.87 -16.04 -2.26
CA TYR A 82 21.39 -14.67 -2.38
C TYR A 82 20.01 -14.50 -1.74
N LYS A 83 19.73 -13.27 -1.32
CA LYS A 83 18.41 -12.76 -0.99
C LYS A 83 18.30 -11.38 -1.61
N ILE A 84 17.36 -11.20 -2.52
CA ILE A 84 17.11 -9.94 -3.22
C ILE A 84 15.68 -9.54 -2.94
N SER A 85 15.47 -8.30 -2.52
CA SER A 85 14.14 -7.77 -2.23
C SER A 85 14.05 -6.29 -2.51
N THR A 86 12.82 -5.82 -2.69
CA THR A 86 12.49 -4.40 -2.72
C THR A 86 12.13 -3.87 -1.33
N ASP A 87 12.03 -2.56 -1.22
CA ASP A 87 11.17 -1.91 -0.23
C ASP A 87 9.69 -2.27 -0.42
N SER A 88 8.85 -1.91 0.55
CA SER A 88 7.40 -2.08 0.46
C SER A 88 6.76 -0.79 -0.02
N GLN A 89 6.15 -0.84 -1.20
CA GLN A 89 5.54 0.32 -1.84
C GLN A 89 4.15 -0.06 -2.33
N ASN A 90 3.17 0.82 -2.10
CA ASN A 90 1.77 0.59 -2.46
C ASN A 90 1.25 -0.79 -1.98
N ASN A 91 1.65 -1.20 -0.77
CA ASN A 91 1.34 -2.51 -0.16
C ASN A 91 1.72 -3.71 -1.05
N MET A 92 2.79 -3.55 -1.83
CA MET A 92 3.44 -4.62 -2.57
C MET A 92 4.91 -4.74 -2.14
N ILE A 93 5.46 -5.93 -2.30
CA ILE A 93 6.90 -6.20 -2.17
C ILE A 93 7.29 -7.26 -3.19
N PHE A 94 8.48 -7.14 -3.76
CA PHE A 94 9.06 -8.14 -4.66
C PHE A 94 10.30 -8.74 -4.03
N SER A 95 10.40 -10.07 -4.03
CA SER A 95 11.52 -10.75 -3.40
C SER A 95 11.79 -12.13 -4.00
N ASP A 96 13.05 -12.53 -4.00
CA ASP A 96 13.45 -13.92 -4.21
C ASP A 96 14.71 -14.27 -3.40
N SER A 97 14.91 -15.56 -3.17
CA SER A 97 16.13 -16.07 -2.54
C SER A 97 16.50 -17.40 -3.16
N GLY A 98 17.79 -17.63 -3.33
CA GLY A 98 18.29 -18.84 -3.95
C GLY A 98 19.80 -18.92 -3.91
N TYR A 99 20.36 -19.59 -4.92
CA TYR A 99 21.79 -19.82 -5.04
C TYR A 99 22.28 -19.50 -6.46
N PHE A 100 23.33 -18.70 -6.59
CA PHE A 100 24.01 -18.51 -7.87
C PHE A 100 25.09 -19.59 -8.05
N ALA A 101 24.87 -20.47 -9.01
CA ALA A 101 25.82 -21.53 -9.36
C ALA A 101 26.96 -21.10 -10.29
N ALA A 102 26.86 -19.90 -10.87
CA ALA A 102 27.88 -19.34 -11.76
C ALA A 102 28.02 -17.83 -11.58
N THR A 103 29.21 -17.31 -11.86
CA THR A 103 29.49 -15.88 -11.99
C THR A 103 29.00 -15.35 -13.34
N GLY A 104 28.96 -14.02 -13.50
CA GLY A 104 28.52 -13.33 -14.71
C GLY A 104 27.09 -12.78 -14.60
N ALA A 105 26.50 -12.41 -15.74
CA ALA A 105 25.14 -11.88 -15.79
C ALA A 105 24.12 -12.99 -15.47
N GLN A 106 23.23 -12.73 -14.52
CA GLN A 106 22.15 -13.61 -14.09
C GLN A 106 20.84 -12.83 -14.05
N THR A 107 19.75 -13.47 -14.45
CA THR A 107 18.39 -12.91 -14.31
C THR A 107 17.72 -13.54 -13.10
N VAL A 108 17.18 -12.70 -12.22
CA VAL A 108 16.45 -13.15 -11.02
C VAL A 108 14.99 -12.74 -11.12
N LYS A 109 14.08 -13.69 -10.87
CA LYS A 109 12.64 -13.47 -10.86
C LYS A 109 12.16 -13.11 -9.46
N LEU A 110 12.03 -11.81 -9.18
CA LEU A 110 11.48 -11.32 -7.91
C LEU A 110 9.96 -11.49 -7.90
N ARG A 111 9.46 -12.37 -7.04
CA ARG A 111 8.02 -12.67 -6.97
C ARG A 111 7.30 -11.62 -6.13
N GLY A 112 6.23 -11.06 -6.69
CA GLY A 112 5.40 -10.06 -6.04
C GLY A 112 4.49 -10.68 -4.98
N ALA A 113 4.34 -9.98 -3.86
CA ALA A 113 3.36 -10.27 -2.83
C ALA A 113 2.69 -8.97 -2.37
N GLY A 114 1.46 -9.06 -1.88
CA GLY A 114 0.69 -7.91 -1.41
C GLY A 114 -0.61 -7.69 -2.18
N LYS A 115 -1.27 -6.57 -1.90
CA LYS A 115 -2.55 -6.15 -2.50
C LYS A 115 -2.42 -4.65 -2.81
N PRO A 116 -2.24 -4.25 -4.09
CA PRO A 116 -2.07 -2.85 -4.46
C PRO A 116 -3.24 -2.01 -3.97
N ILE A 117 -2.95 -0.81 -3.48
CA ILE A 117 -3.93 0.11 -2.89
C ILE A 117 -4.29 1.25 -3.86
N LEU A 118 -3.29 1.81 -4.54
CA LEU A 118 -3.37 2.98 -5.39
C LEU A 118 -3.19 2.63 -6.86
N ALA A 119 -3.99 3.25 -7.74
CA ALA A 119 -3.91 3.09 -9.19
C ALA A 119 -2.93 4.10 -9.80
N ASN A 120 -1.65 3.95 -9.49
CA ASN A 120 -0.58 4.84 -9.90
C ASN A 120 0.65 4.07 -10.41
N ILE A 121 1.62 4.81 -10.95
CA ILE A 121 2.97 4.27 -11.12
C ILE A 121 3.60 4.19 -9.73
N THR A 122 3.98 2.98 -9.32
CA THR A 122 4.64 2.70 -8.04
C THR A 122 6.11 2.38 -8.30
N ASP A 123 7.01 3.18 -7.74
CA ASP A 123 8.45 2.96 -7.83
C ASP A 123 8.95 2.08 -6.69
N PHE A 124 9.83 1.13 -6.98
CA PHE A 124 10.44 0.21 -6.02
C PHE A 124 11.96 0.35 -6.06
N THR A 125 12.59 0.24 -4.90
CA THR A 125 14.04 0.18 -4.76
C THR A 125 14.47 -1.26 -4.47
N VAL A 126 15.18 -1.90 -5.40
CA VAL A 126 15.76 -3.23 -5.25
C VAL A 126 17.09 -3.14 -4.54
N SER A 127 17.36 -4.06 -3.61
CA SER A 127 18.65 -4.20 -2.92
C SER A 127 19.26 -5.58 -3.15
N TYR A 128 20.55 -5.61 -3.51
CA TYR A 128 21.37 -6.82 -3.60
C TYR A 128 22.84 -6.48 -3.27
N ASP A 129 23.43 -7.24 -2.35
CA ASP A 129 24.77 -6.97 -1.80
C ASP A 129 24.87 -5.51 -1.32
N SER A 130 25.86 -4.74 -1.80
CA SER A 130 26.01 -3.32 -1.51
C SER A 130 25.39 -2.40 -2.58
N THR A 131 24.54 -2.94 -3.46
CA THR A 131 23.99 -2.19 -4.59
C THR A 131 22.48 -2.04 -4.52
N VAL A 132 22.02 -0.90 -5.01
CA VAL A 132 20.61 -0.57 -5.17
C VAL A 132 20.33 0.00 -6.55
N CYS A 133 19.14 -0.26 -7.06
CA CYS A 133 18.56 0.37 -8.26
C CYS A 133 17.04 0.40 -8.17
N SER A 134 16.40 1.22 -9.01
CA SER A 134 14.94 1.40 -8.99
C SER A 134 14.24 0.90 -10.26
N PHE A 135 12.99 0.46 -10.13
CA PHE A 135 12.09 0.16 -11.25
C PHE A 135 10.65 0.57 -10.89
N SER A 136 9.80 0.72 -11.91
CA SER A 136 8.41 1.13 -11.72
C SER A 136 7.41 0.05 -12.14
N VAL A 137 6.31 -0.05 -11.41
CA VAL A 137 5.15 -0.89 -11.75
C VAL A 137 3.94 0.01 -11.93
N THR A 138 3.32 -0.05 -13.10
CA THR A 138 2.05 0.63 -13.34
C THR A 138 0.90 -0.18 -12.75
N VAL A 139 0.26 0.34 -11.70
CA VAL A 139 -0.94 -0.24 -11.11
C VAL A 139 -2.16 0.40 -11.77
N LYS A 140 -3.06 -0.43 -12.29
CA LYS A 140 -4.32 0.00 -12.89
C LYS A 140 -5.44 0.00 -11.87
N GLN A 141 -6.46 0.81 -12.14
CA GLN A 141 -7.67 0.80 -11.35
C GLN A 141 -8.42 -0.53 -11.51
N GLY A 142 -8.83 -1.13 -10.40
CA GLY A 142 -9.75 -2.26 -10.41
C GLY A 142 -11.14 -1.81 -10.85
N THR A 143 -11.66 -2.43 -11.91
CA THR A 143 -13.09 -2.40 -12.21
C THR A 143 -13.76 -3.42 -11.30
N THR A 144 -14.74 -3.00 -10.50
CA THR A 144 -15.61 -3.94 -9.77
C THR A 144 -16.18 -4.96 -10.76
N ASP A 145 -15.72 -6.20 -10.68
CA ASP A 145 -16.36 -7.29 -11.40
C ASP A 145 -17.68 -7.58 -10.67
N SER A 146 -18.80 -7.31 -11.35
CA SER A 146 -20.16 -7.56 -10.86
C SER A 146 -20.53 -9.04 -10.83
N THR A 147 -19.57 -9.91 -10.59
CA THR A 147 -19.77 -11.34 -10.40
C THR A 147 -19.55 -11.65 -8.93
N GLY A 148 -20.65 -11.66 -8.19
CA GLY A 148 -20.69 -11.86 -6.75
C GLY A 148 -20.04 -13.18 -6.34
N THR A 149 -18.77 -13.08 -5.93
CA THR A 149 -18.09 -14.01 -5.02
C THR A 149 -16.91 -13.27 -4.40
N GLY A 150 -17.13 -12.71 -3.20
CA GLY A 150 -16.08 -12.45 -2.21
C GLY A 150 -15.00 -11.42 -2.52
N ASP A 151 -15.38 -10.15 -2.72
CA ASP A 151 -14.75 -8.89 -2.22
C ASP A 151 -15.21 -7.75 -3.14
N SER A 152 -16.53 -7.51 -3.14
CA SER A 152 -17.19 -6.64 -4.12
C SER A 152 -18.09 -5.63 -3.40
N SER A 153 -17.46 -4.61 -2.83
CA SER A 153 -18.14 -3.36 -2.52
C SER A 153 -17.10 -2.24 -2.45
N ILE A 154 -17.15 -1.33 -3.41
CA ILE A 154 -16.47 -0.03 -3.37
C ILE A 154 -16.76 0.76 -2.08
N ASN A 155 -17.77 0.35 -1.30
CA ASN A 155 -18.14 0.93 -0.01
C ASN A 155 -17.45 0.28 1.20
N GLN A 156 -16.59 -0.74 1.00
CA GLN A 156 -15.92 -1.49 2.08
C GLN A 156 -14.41 -1.72 1.87
N SER A 157 -13.81 -1.23 0.78
CA SER A 157 -12.36 -1.32 0.64
C SER A 157 -11.68 -0.42 1.68
N ASP A 158 -10.73 -0.97 2.42
CA ASP A 158 -9.84 -0.26 3.37
C ASP A 158 -8.89 0.73 2.66
N THR A 159 -9.30 1.34 1.55
CA THR A 159 -8.44 2.18 0.70
C THR A 159 -9.18 3.36 0.07
N ALA A 160 -10.47 3.49 0.36
CA ALA A 160 -11.32 4.54 -0.16
C ALA A 160 -11.58 5.59 0.92
N TRP A 161 -11.72 6.85 0.52
CA TRP A 161 -12.43 7.81 1.34
C TRP A 161 -13.93 7.61 1.14
N HIS A 162 -14.69 7.79 2.20
CA HIS A 162 -16.15 7.79 2.16
C HIS A 162 -16.65 8.85 3.11
N PHE A 163 -17.71 9.56 2.72
CA PHE A 163 -18.47 10.38 3.65
C PHE A 163 -19.97 10.39 3.36
N ALA A 164 -20.74 10.68 4.39
CA ALA A 164 -22.18 10.87 4.32
C ALA A 164 -22.54 12.27 4.81
N ASP A 165 -23.47 12.90 4.09
CA ASP A 165 -24.22 14.05 4.58
C ASP A 165 -25.51 13.52 5.23
N ALA A 166 -25.56 13.58 6.56
CA ALA A 166 -26.70 13.07 7.33
C ALA A 166 -27.96 13.92 7.12
N ASN A 167 -27.81 15.22 6.90
CA ASN A 167 -28.90 16.17 6.72
C ASN A 167 -29.59 15.96 5.36
N LEU A 168 -28.82 15.66 4.31
CA LEU A 168 -29.32 15.45 2.94
C LEU A 168 -29.51 13.98 2.56
N SER A 169 -29.16 13.04 3.44
CA SER A 169 -29.16 11.59 3.14
C SER A 169 -28.35 11.23 1.89
N LYS A 170 -27.24 11.95 1.64
CA LYS A 170 -26.34 11.70 0.51
C LYS A 170 -25.07 11.00 0.97
N GLN A 171 -24.54 10.15 0.11
CA GLN A 171 -23.29 9.43 0.33
C GLN A 171 -22.35 9.65 -0.84
N TYR A 172 -21.07 9.81 -0.53
CA TYR A 172 -20.00 10.03 -1.49
C TYR A 172 -18.83 9.12 -1.14
N ASN A 173 -18.11 8.65 -2.14
CA ASN A 173 -16.94 7.80 -1.96
C ASN A 173 -16.01 7.90 -3.17
N GLY A 174 -14.75 7.59 -2.95
CA GLY A 174 -13.73 7.56 -4.00
C GLY A 174 -12.40 7.03 -3.48
N TYR A 175 -11.44 6.89 -4.38
CA TYR A 175 -10.09 6.47 -4.02
C TYR A 175 -9.31 7.64 -3.44
N ILE A 176 -8.36 7.35 -2.55
CA ILE A 176 -7.33 8.31 -2.16
C ILE A 176 -6.24 8.20 -3.22
N ASP A 177 -6.04 9.21 -4.06
CA ASP A 177 -4.96 9.23 -5.07
C ASP A 177 -3.62 9.59 -4.44
N LYS A 178 -3.65 10.48 -3.45
CA LYS A 178 -2.45 10.96 -2.78
C LYS A 178 -2.73 11.18 -1.30
N MET A 179 -1.96 10.51 -0.46
CA MET A 179 -1.81 10.88 0.95
C MET A 179 -0.33 11.24 1.15
N VAL A 180 -0.06 12.50 1.46
CA VAL A 180 1.29 13.06 1.39
C VAL A 180 1.58 13.98 2.55
N ILE A 181 2.82 13.91 3.03
CA ILE A 181 3.39 14.89 3.96
C ILE A 181 4.31 15.83 3.19
N TYR A 182 4.16 17.14 3.37
CA TYR A 182 5.04 18.15 2.79
C TYR A 182 5.24 19.34 3.74
N ASP A 183 6.31 20.11 3.51
CA ASP A 183 6.53 21.37 4.22
C ASP A 183 5.57 22.45 3.73
N TYR A 184 4.91 23.10 4.68
CA TYR A 184 4.11 24.29 4.45
C TYR A 184 4.77 25.48 5.14
N VAL A 185 5.09 26.49 4.35
CA VAL A 185 5.78 27.69 4.79
C VAL A 185 4.78 28.84 4.77
N THR A 186 4.55 29.42 5.93
CA THR A 186 3.92 30.74 6.06
C THR A 186 5.00 31.80 6.24
N ASP A 187 4.64 33.08 6.20
CA ASP A 187 5.58 34.19 6.41
C ASP A 187 6.33 34.12 7.76
N THR A 188 5.83 33.34 8.73
CA THR A 188 6.35 33.33 10.11
C THR A 188 6.73 31.95 10.64
N VAL A 189 6.21 30.85 10.07
CA VAL A 189 6.42 29.49 10.57
C VAL A 189 6.41 28.47 9.43
N THR A 190 7.32 27.49 9.51
CA THR A 190 7.26 26.25 8.73
C THR A 190 6.67 25.12 9.56
N TYR A 191 5.72 24.37 9.00
CA TYR A 191 5.15 23.18 9.61
C TYR A 191 4.86 22.10 8.57
N LYS A 192 4.73 20.84 9.00
CA LYS A 192 4.33 19.75 8.11
C LYS A 192 2.81 19.68 7.98
N LEU A 193 2.32 19.61 6.75
CA LEU A 193 0.94 19.27 6.44
C LEU A 193 0.88 17.82 5.96
N MET A 194 -0.10 17.08 6.44
CA MET A 194 -0.56 15.85 5.82
C MET A 194 -1.82 16.17 5.01
N SER A 195 -1.79 15.91 3.71
CA SER A 195 -2.94 16.07 2.82
C SER A 195 -3.39 14.70 2.32
N ILE A 196 -4.70 14.47 2.35
CA ILE A 196 -5.38 13.30 1.81
C ILE A 196 -6.23 13.81 0.65
N VAL A 197 -5.97 13.30 -0.55
CA VAL A 197 -6.58 13.81 -1.78
C VAL A 197 -7.13 12.66 -2.59
N GLY A 198 -8.37 12.80 -3.03
CA GLY A 198 -8.99 11.98 -4.06
C GLY A 198 -9.30 12.83 -5.27
N TYR A 199 -8.64 12.54 -6.38
CA TYR A 199 -8.92 13.10 -7.69
C TYR A 199 -9.65 12.07 -8.55
N PRO A 200 -10.58 12.49 -9.41
CA PRO A 200 -11.04 11.61 -10.46
C PRO A 200 -9.91 11.42 -11.49
N ALA A 201 -9.68 10.19 -11.96
CA ALA A 201 -8.83 9.95 -13.11
C ALA A 201 -9.35 10.78 -14.31
N THR A 202 -8.43 11.29 -15.12
CA THR A 202 -8.64 12.20 -16.27
C THR A 202 -10.07 12.12 -16.84
N ASN A 203 -10.86 13.19 -16.65
CA ASN A 203 -12.10 13.60 -17.36
C ASN A 203 -13.38 13.87 -16.51
N TYR A 204 -13.38 14.03 -15.17
CA TYR A 204 -14.65 14.20 -14.43
C TYR A 204 -14.67 15.16 -13.22
N ASP A 205 -15.90 15.27 -12.68
CA ASP A 205 -16.61 16.43 -12.16
C ASP A 205 -16.30 16.83 -10.71
N THR A 206 -15.66 16.01 -9.88
CA THR A 206 -15.54 16.31 -8.43
C THR A 206 -14.25 15.79 -7.78
N ALA A 207 -13.71 16.52 -6.79
CA ALA A 207 -12.52 16.13 -6.03
C ALA A 207 -12.74 16.23 -4.51
N PHE A 208 -12.02 15.39 -3.76
CA PHE A 208 -12.03 15.31 -2.31
C PHE A 208 -10.68 15.73 -1.73
N GLN A 209 -10.68 16.52 -0.66
CA GLN A 209 -9.48 16.88 0.08
C GLN A 209 -9.75 16.95 1.59
N LEU A 210 -8.88 16.31 2.37
CA LEU A 210 -8.65 16.61 3.77
C LEU A 210 -7.21 17.08 3.95
N ALA A 211 -6.97 18.01 4.87
CA ALA A 211 -5.63 18.35 5.31
C ALA A 211 -5.59 18.51 6.83
N ILE A 212 -4.47 18.10 7.44
CA ILE A 212 -4.19 18.30 8.86
C ILE A 212 -2.75 18.80 9.01
N ARG A 213 -2.51 19.69 9.98
CA ARG A 213 -1.14 20.00 10.42
C ARG A 213 -0.65 18.93 11.37
N LEU A 214 0.62 18.55 11.22
CA LEU A 214 1.30 17.67 12.15
C LEU A 214 2.11 18.53 13.14
N PRO A 215 1.68 18.70 14.41
CA PRO A 215 2.32 19.63 15.35
C PRO A 215 3.81 19.33 15.58
N ASN A 216 4.15 18.04 15.61
CA ASN A 216 5.51 17.54 15.82
C ASN A 216 6.21 17.14 14.51
N GLY A 217 5.59 17.40 13.35
CA GLY A 217 6.11 16.99 12.05
C GLY A 217 6.02 15.48 11.75
N VAL A 218 5.41 14.70 12.65
CA VAL A 218 5.22 13.24 12.54
C VAL A 218 3.74 12.89 12.63
N ILE A 219 3.35 11.74 12.06
CA ILE A 219 1.97 11.23 12.19
C ILE A 219 1.84 10.52 13.52
N GLU A 220 0.95 11.03 14.37
CA GLU A 220 0.58 10.41 15.64
C GLU A 220 -0.93 10.11 15.66
N PRO A 221 -1.36 8.94 16.17
CA PRO A 221 -2.77 8.71 16.45
C PRO A 221 -3.31 9.79 17.39
N GLY A 222 -4.50 10.30 17.08
CA GLY A 222 -5.08 11.42 17.81
C GLY A 222 -6.07 12.23 16.99
N ILE A 223 -6.60 13.28 17.61
CA ILE A 223 -7.58 14.17 17.02
C ILE A 223 -6.87 15.43 16.52
N TYR A 224 -7.17 15.80 15.28
CA TYR A 224 -6.69 16.98 14.59
C TYR A 224 -7.92 17.79 14.16
N ASP A 225 -8.15 18.93 14.81
CA ASP A 225 -9.28 19.81 14.53
C ASP A 225 -8.84 21.14 13.90
N ASN A 226 -9.76 22.08 13.74
CA ASN A 226 -9.45 23.40 13.18
C ASN A 226 -8.41 24.19 13.99
N SER A 227 -8.28 23.96 15.31
CA SER A 227 -7.22 24.59 16.11
C SER A 227 -5.83 24.10 15.70
N THR A 228 -5.77 22.89 15.15
CA THR A 228 -4.58 22.31 14.52
C THR A 228 -4.56 22.54 13.00
N GLY A 229 -5.43 23.37 12.43
CA GLY A 229 -5.45 23.67 11.00
C GLY A 229 -6.04 22.55 10.13
N ALA A 230 -6.94 21.72 10.66
CA ALA A 230 -7.67 20.75 9.87
C ALA A 230 -8.64 21.43 8.89
N THR A 231 -8.69 20.93 7.66
CA THR A 231 -9.62 21.40 6.61
C THR A 231 -10.23 20.24 5.84
N PHE A 232 -11.44 20.46 5.30
CA PHE A 232 -12.19 19.53 4.47
C PHE A 232 -12.81 20.26 3.28
N ASN A 233 -12.58 19.76 2.07
CA ASN A 233 -13.19 20.26 0.86
C ASN A 233 -13.70 19.10 -0.01
N TYR A 234 -14.90 19.27 -0.54
CA TYR A 234 -15.41 18.49 -1.66
C TYR A 234 -15.86 19.46 -2.74
N VAL A 235 -15.19 19.42 -3.88
CA VAL A 235 -15.36 20.42 -4.94
C VAL A 235 -15.88 19.76 -6.21
N LYS A 236 -16.58 20.54 -7.03
CA LYS A 236 -16.89 20.25 -8.41
C LYS A 236 -15.87 20.95 -9.31
N GLN A 237 -15.35 20.30 -10.34
CA GLN A 237 -14.42 20.87 -11.31
C GLN A 237 -15.18 21.48 -12.48
N ASP A 238 -15.05 22.80 -12.66
CA ASP A 238 -15.70 23.58 -13.73
C ASP A 238 -14.69 23.95 -14.84
N GLY A 239 -14.00 22.94 -15.39
CA GLY A 239 -13.01 23.10 -16.46
C GLY A 239 -11.55 23.01 -15.99
N ALA A 240 -10.61 23.46 -16.82
CA ALA A 240 -9.17 23.21 -16.60
C ALA A 240 -8.61 23.84 -15.31
N ASN A 241 -9.18 24.97 -14.85
CA ASN A 241 -8.66 25.74 -13.71
C ASN A 241 -9.75 26.26 -12.75
N GLY A 242 -11.02 25.87 -12.94
CA GLY A 242 -12.15 26.34 -12.14
C GLY A 242 -12.67 25.25 -11.20
N PHE A 243 -13.02 25.63 -9.97
CA PHE A 243 -13.66 24.73 -9.01
C PHE A 243 -14.81 25.44 -8.28
N THR A 244 -15.90 24.71 -8.04
CA THR A 244 -17.00 25.13 -7.17
C THR A 244 -17.01 24.27 -5.92
N TYR A 245 -16.99 24.88 -4.74
CA TYR A 245 -17.12 24.13 -3.49
C TYR A 245 -18.53 23.56 -3.36
N VAL A 246 -18.63 22.24 -3.20
CA VAL A 246 -19.88 21.55 -2.85
C VAL A 246 -20.00 21.49 -1.34
N TYR A 247 -18.94 21.02 -0.67
CA TYR A 247 -18.76 21.12 0.78
C TYR A 247 -17.41 21.78 1.08
N ALA A 248 -17.39 22.66 2.07
CA ALA A 248 -16.16 23.27 2.58
C ALA A 248 -16.24 23.46 4.09
N ALA A 249 -15.15 23.16 4.78
CA ALA A 249 -14.99 23.42 6.20
C ALA A 249 -13.51 23.65 6.53
N ASP A 250 -13.23 24.78 7.16
CA ASP A 250 -11.87 25.20 7.52
C ASP A 250 -11.80 25.78 8.95
N GLY A 251 -12.92 25.76 9.68
CA GLY A 251 -13.03 26.33 11.02
C GLY A 251 -13.47 27.79 11.03
N THR A 252 -13.72 28.38 9.86
CA THR A 252 -14.26 29.73 9.72
C THR A 252 -15.76 29.70 9.42
N ASN A 253 -16.45 30.84 9.57
CA ASN A 253 -17.85 31.00 9.17
C ASN A 253 -18.80 29.91 9.74
N SER A 254 -18.63 29.58 11.02
CA SER A 254 -19.40 28.55 11.75
C SER A 254 -19.23 27.12 11.23
N THR A 255 -18.24 26.86 10.36
CA THR A 255 -17.86 25.50 9.95
C THR A 255 -16.90 24.88 10.95
N SER A 256 -16.81 23.55 10.97
CA SER A 256 -15.80 22.85 11.76
C SER A 256 -15.35 21.55 11.10
N VAL A 257 -14.15 21.08 11.43
CA VAL A 257 -13.59 19.80 11.01
C VAL A 257 -12.85 19.18 12.18
N SER A 258 -13.04 17.88 12.37
CA SER A 258 -12.28 17.04 13.29
C SER A 258 -11.87 15.76 12.56
N VAL A 259 -10.57 15.54 12.39
CA VAL A 259 -9.99 14.35 11.80
C VAL A 259 -9.35 13.52 12.91
N THR A 260 -9.71 12.24 13.01
CA THR A 260 -9.09 11.30 13.93
C THR A 260 -8.16 10.37 13.16
N ILE A 261 -6.87 10.41 13.44
CA ILE A 261 -5.94 9.35 13.02
C ILE A 261 -6.08 8.22 14.04
N GLU A 262 -6.63 7.09 13.61
CA GLU A 262 -6.85 5.92 14.45
C GLU A 262 -5.58 5.06 14.53
N SER A 263 -4.85 4.93 13.42
CA SER A 263 -3.57 4.24 13.40
C SER A 263 -2.65 4.73 12.28
N TYR A 264 -1.34 4.60 12.51
CA TYR A 264 -0.31 4.74 11.49
C TYR A 264 0.76 3.66 11.68
N ASN A 265 1.02 2.88 10.63
CA ASN A 265 2.08 1.89 10.62
C ASN A 265 3.31 2.48 9.92
N ALA A 266 4.35 2.82 10.68
CA ALA A 266 5.58 3.42 10.15
C ALA A 266 6.40 2.48 9.23
N THR A 267 6.14 1.17 9.25
CA THR A 267 6.82 0.20 8.36
C THR A 267 6.12 0.08 7.01
N THR A 268 4.79 0.07 6.98
CA THR A 268 4.01 -0.02 5.74
C THR A 268 3.60 1.35 5.20
N HIS A 269 3.84 2.40 5.98
CA HIS A 269 3.38 3.77 5.78
C HIS A 269 1.86 3.89 5.59
N VAL A 270 1.07 2.97 6.14
CA VAL A 270 -0.41 3.03 6.03
C VAL A 270 -0.99 3.79 7.22
N ALA A 271 -1.84 4.78 6.95
CA ALA A 271 -2.64 5.49 7.95
C ALA A 271 -4.13 5.19 7.77
N THR A 272 -4.85 5.03 8.88
CA THR A 272 -6.30 4.84 8.93
C THR A 272 -6.91 5.87 9.88
N GLY A 273 -8.08 6.40 9.52
CA GLY A 273 -8.77 7.38 10.33
C GLY A 273 -10.21 7.64 9.94
N THR A 274 -10.84 8.49 10.75
CA THR A 274 -12.20 9.00 10.57
C THR A 274 -12.19 10.52 10.56
N PHE A 275 -13.26 11.13 10.06
CA PHE A 275 -13.44 12.56 10.18
C PHE A 275 -14.91 12.94 10.32
N THR A 276 -15.14 14.07 10.98
CA THR A 276 -16.43 14.75 11.03
C THR A 276 -16.24 16.21 10.63
N ALA A 277 -17.24 16.78 9.97
CA ALA A 277 -17.23 18.20 9.64
C ALA A 277 -18.64 18.80 9.70
N GLU A 278 -18.74 20.02 10.22
CA GLU A 278 -19.89 20.90 9.96
C GLU A 278 -19.53 21.74 8.74
N ALA A 279 -19.87 21.26 7.55
CA ALA A 279 -19.42 21.85 6.29
C ALA A 279 -20.47 22.77 5.70
N SER A 280 -20.05 23.94 5.22
CA SER A 280 -20.92 24.79 4.43
C SER A 280 -21.30 24.06 3.14
N TYR A 281 -22.60 24.00 2.84
CA TYR A 281 -23.13 23.47 1.59
C TYR A 281 -23.86 24.58 0.86
N VAL A 282 -23.58 24.70 -0.44
CA VAL A 282 -24.21 25.71 -1.28
C VAL A 282 -25.73 25.47 -1.25
N SER A 283 -26.49 26.48 -0.82
CA SER A 283 -27.98 26.59 -0.77
C SER A 283 -28.73 26.22 0.53
N THR A 284 -28.13 25.53 1.52
CA THR A 284 -28.89 25.11 2.74
C THR A 284 -28.21 25.40 4.09
N GLY A 285 -27.03 26.02 4.11
CA GLY A 285 -26.28 26.28 5.34
C GLY A 285 -25.31 25.14 5.66
N ASN A 286 -24.98 24.95 6.94
CA ASN A 286 -24.00 23.95 7.35
C ASN A 286 -24.65 22.56 7.47
N ASN A 287 -23.96 21.52 7.03
CA ASN A 287 -24.41 20.13 7.09
C ASN A 287 -23.36 19.26 7.79
N THR A 288 -23.83 18.29 8.56
CA THR A 288 -22.97 17.35 9.27
C THR A 288 -22.49 16.26 8.33
N ILE A 289 -21.18 16.25 8.11
CA ILE A 289 -20.46 15.27 7.31
C ILE A 289 -19.73 14.31 8.24
N THR A 290 -19.84 13.01 7.97
CA THR A 290 -19.06 11.98 8.68
C THR A 290 -18.41 11.05 7.68
N GLY A 291 -17.16 10.66 7.91
CA GLY A 291 -16.42 9.86 6.96
C GLY A 291 -15.24 9.10 7.53
N ARG A 292 -14.63 8.27 6.67
CA ARG A 292 -13.46 7.44 6.97
C ARG A 292 -12.48 7.42 5.82
N PHE A 293 -11.23 7.09 6.11
CA PHE A 293 -10.16 6.92 5.12
C PHE A 293 -9.13 5.90 5.61
N THR A 294 -8.49 5.24 4.64
CA THR A 294 -7.25 4.50 4.84
C THR A 294 -6.39 4.67 3.61
N GLY A 295 -5.11 4.99 3.77
CA GLY A 295 -4.22 5.28 2.64
C GLY A 295 -2.74 5.12 2.97
N TYR A 296 -1.94 4.97 1.91
CA TYR A 296 -0.48 4.97 1.99
C TYR A 296 0.05 6.41 2.03
N VAL A 297 0.84 6.73 3.04
CA VAL A 297 1.48 8.03 3.25
C VAL A 297 2.82 8.08 2.53
N SER A 298 2.90 8.88 1.48
CA SER A 298 4.16 9.24 0.84
C SER A 298 4.81 10.46 1.52
N SER A 299 6.12 10.43 1.74
CA SER A 299 6.90 11.63 2.05
C SER A 299 7.38 12.26 0.73
N GLN A 300 7.12 13.55 0.54
CA GLN A 300 7.81 14.34 -0.48
C GLN A 300 9.06 15.01 0.09
#